data_AF-A0AAN9SP11-F1
#
_entry.id   AF-A0AAN9SP11-F1
#
_cell.length_a   1.000
_cell.length_b   1.000
_cell.length_c   1.000
_cell.angle_alpha   90.00
_cell.angle_beta   90.00
_cell.angle_gamma   90.00
#
_symmetry.space_group_name_H-M   'P 1'
#
loop_
_entity.id
_entity.type
_entity.pdbx_description
1 polymer ?
#
loop_
_entity_poly.entity_id
_entity_poly.type
_entity_poly.pdbx_seq_one_letter_code
_entity_poly.pdbx_strand_id
1 'polypeptide(L)'
;MNQSKSNDTGINIEPSNRRVSFAENHPNEQEPSPQQHQSNNNSVPLLLQPSCARSKSMIFDDLRNFRISLKWCALDHSSCIGKFISYVVFVFFTIIIPFLTSIFVEIPATAPEDDPISFNKLVQIPESALAIIAFVTLSSFLRRYGLRQLLFLDAFQEDTTYVRRWYTQELDKAFRYLTYLVLPSLFLELAHKIIFFSAVEISAPYISPFIVFVLVLVSWVYRTGVFLLVCVLFKLTCELQKLRFEGVHKLFEGCGSEAGMIFKEHLRIRRQLWVTSHRYRFFIVGCVFTITVSQLGSLLLVLASKSDKTFFNSGDVLICSAVQLSGFFLCILAAARITHRAQGIVAIATRWHLLVTKASSESKYCKSRLSDELASDSDSGHSFNIHVSVIPSQLSCFQTRQSLVTYLQHNQRGITVYGYSLDRRLLHTLFAFEFSLVLWILSRVVVLS
;
A
#
# COMPACT_ATOMS: atom_id res chain seq x y z
N MET A 1 -67.83 -16.49 -2.17
CA MET A 1 -68.27 -15.28 -2.89
C MET A 1 -67.02 -14.46 -3.21
N ASN A 2 -66.64 -14.44 -4.49
CA ASN A 2 -65.67 -13.60 -5.24
C ASN A 2 -64.26 -13.35 -4.67
N GLN A 3 -63.21 -13.97 -5.22
CA GLN A 3 -62.47 -13.64 -6.47
C GLN A 3 -61.47 -12.47 -6.31
N SER A 4 -60.18 -12.78 -6.32
CA SER A 4 -59.22 -12.12 -7.21
C SER A 4 -58.05 -13.06 -7.53
N LYS A 5 -57.94 -13.46 -8.80
CA LYS A 5 -56.81 -14.17 -9.41
C LYS A 5 -55.60 -13.26 -9.53
N SER A 6 -54.40 -13.79 -9.32
CA SER A 6 -53.16 -13.30 -9.92
C SER A 6 -52.42 -14.49 -10.51
N ASN A 7 -52.09 -14.37 -11.80
CA ASN A 7 -51.49 -15.39 -12.64
C ASN A 7 -49.97 -15.46 -12.40
N ASP A 8 -49.45 -16.61 -12.00
CA ASP A 8 -48.01 -16.89 -12.04
C ASP A 8 -47.67 -17.69 -13.30
N THR A 9 -46.98 -17.03 -14.22
CA THR A 9 -46.41 -17.62 -15.44
C THR A 9 -45.08 -18.27 -15.08
N GLY A 10 -45.10 -19.56 -14.77
CA GLY A 10 -43.89 -20.36 -14.56
C GLY A 10 -43.15 -20.62 -15.87
N ILE A 11 -41.95 -20.05 -16.01
CA ILE A 11 -41.01 -20.40 -17.09
C ILE A 11 -40.11 -21.53 -16.57
N ASN A 12 -40.36 -22.73 -17.07
CA ASN A 12 -39.60 -23.94 -16.82
C ASN A 12 -38.48 -24.02 -17.87
N ILE A 13 -37.20 -23.94 -17.47
CA ILE A 13 -36.06 -24.15 -18.37
C ILE A 13 -35.31 -25.39 -17.89
N GLU A 14 -35.51 -26.46 -18.64
CA GLU A 14 -34.86 -27.77 -18.50
C GLU A 14 -33.44 -27.74 -19.10
N PRO A 15 -32.41 -28.29 -18.43
CA PRO A 15 -31.07 -28.35 -18.99
C PRO A 15 -30.92 -29.58 -19.90
N SER A 16 -30.87 -29.31 -21.22
CA SER A 16 -30.55 -30.30 -22.25
C SER A 16 -29.14 -30.87 -22.07
N ASN A 17 -29.11 -32.14 -21.68
CA ASN A 17 -27.95 -33.01 -21.56
C ASN A 17 -27.49 -33.47 -22.97
N ARG A 18 -26.42 -32.90 -23.54
CA ARG A 18 -25.79 -33.42 -24.77
C ARG A 18 -24.34 -33.82 -24.52
N ARG A 19 -24.18 -35.13 -24.39
CA ARG A 19 -22.93 -35.89 -24.34
C ARG A 19 -22.30 -35.89 -25.74
N VAL A 20 -21.04 -35.48 -25.88
CA VAL A 20 -20.23 -35.73 -27.08
C VAL A 20 -18.88 -36.29 -26.60
N SER A 21 -18.69 -37.57 -26.91
CA SER A 21 -17.48 -38.37 -26.70
C SER A 21 -16.41 -38.00 -27.72
N PHE A 22 -15.15 -37.89 -27.29
CA PHE A 22 -13.99 -38.02 -28.19
C PHE A 22 -12.96 -38.97 -27.60
N ALA A 23 -12.44 -39.79 -28.51
CA ALA A 23 -11.72 -41.02 -28.29
C ALA A 23 -10.29 -40.83 -27.77
N GLU A 24 -9.86 -41.90 -27.09
CA GLU A 24 -8.54 -42.21 -26.57
C GLU A 24 -7.57 -42.53 -27.72
N ASN A 25 -6.33 -42.02 -27.66
CA ASN A 25 -5.16 -42.69 -28.27
C ASN A 25 -3.83 -42.12 -27.74
N HIS A 26 -2.94 -43.04 -27.36
CA HIS A 26 -1.60 -42.87 -26.82
C HIS A 26 -0.60 -42.17 -27.78
N PRO A 27 0.47 -41.53 -27.29
CA PRO A 27 1.63 -41.16 -28.10
C PRO A 27 2.77 -42.19 -27.96
N ASN A 28 3.30 -42.66 -29.09
CA ASN A 28 4.60 -43.32 -29.17
C ASN A 28 5.59 -42.40 -29.90
N GLU A 29 6.83 -42.45 -29.42
CA GLU A 29 8.03 -41.73 -29.86
C GLU A 29 8.46 -42.08 -31.29
N GLN A 30 9.03 -41.10 -32.04
CA GLN A 30 10.33 -41.23 -32.74
C GLN A 30 10.73 -39.94 -33.50
N GLU A 31 12.04 -39.65 -33.45
CA GLU A 31 12.81 -38.57 -34.09
C GLU A 31 12.64 -38.44 -35.63
N PRO A 32 13.04 -37.30 -36.21
CA PRO A 32 13.57 -37.28 -37.57
C PRO A 32 14.99 -36.69 -37.71
N SER A 33 15.80 -37.33 -38.56
CA SER A 33 17.08 -36.86 -39.12
C SER A 33 16.89 -35.81 -40.23
N PRO A 34 17.91 -34.99 -40.57
CA PRO A 34 17.76 -33.81 -41.43
C PRO A 34 18.35 -33.96 -42.84
N GLN A 35 17.78 -33.21 -43.79
CA GLN A 35 18.34 -32.59 -45.03
C GLN A 35 17.25 -32.56 -46.12
N GLN A 36 17.09 -31.63 -47.07
CA GLN A 36 17.59 -30.27 -47.33
C GLN A 36 17.02 -29.88 -48.73
N HIS A 37 16.25 -28.80 -48.91
CA HIS A 37 16.37 -27.87 -50.06
C HIS A 37 15.38 -26.69 -50.03
N GLN A 38 15.88 -25.58 -50.59
CA GLN A 38 15.50 -24.17 -50.48
C GLN A 38 14.25 -23.74 -51.27
N SER A 39 13.53 -22.70 -50.78
CA SER A 39 13.61 -21.33 -51.34
C SER A 39 12.63 -20.32 -50.68
N ASN A 40 13.17 -19.12 -50.40
CA ASN A 40 12.55 -17.78 -50.30
C ASN A 40 11.27 -17.53 -49.48
N ASN A 41 11.44 -17.02 -48.25
CA ASN A 41 11.21 -15.59 -47.92
C ASN A 41 11.42 -15.32 -46.42
N ASN A 42 12.32 -14.39 -46.12
CA ASN A 42 12.61 -13.93 -44.77
C ASN A 42 11.48 -13.03 -44.25
N SER A 43 10.77 -13.49 -43.19
CA SER A 43 10.44 -12.75 -41.96
C SER A 43 9.28 -13.43 -41.24
N VAL A 44 9.64 -14.40 -40.41
CA VAL A 44 8.76 -15.02 -39.41
C VAL A 44 8.22 -13.94 -38.45
N PRO A 45 6.92 -13.89 -38.13
CA PRO A 45 6.46 -13.13 -36.96
C PRO A 45 6.76 -13.94 -35.71
N LEU A 46 8.03 -13.92 -35.31
CA LEU A 46 8.53 -14.49 -34.07
C LEU A 46 8.29 -13.46 -32.96
N LEU A 47 7.10 -13.44 -32.35
CA LEU A 47 6.85 -12.86 -31.00
C LEU A 47 5.40 -13.01 -30.50
N LEU A 48 4.79 -14.21 -30.61
CA LEU A 48 3.67 -14.57 -29.74
C LEU A 48 4.00 -15.80 -28.89
N GLN A 49 3.87 -15.60 -27.57
CA GLN A 49 3.61 -16.62 -26.54
C GLN A 49 4.69 -17.67 -26.24
N PRO A 50 5.65 -17.32 -25.37
CA PRO A 50 5.77 -18.07 -24.09
C PRO A 50 5.84 -17.18 -22.85
N SER A 51 6.15 -15.89 -23.02
CA SER A 51 6.41 -14.94 -21.92
C SER A 51 5.14 -14.58 -21.14
N CYS A 52 3.98 -14.55 -21.79
CA CYS A 52 2.72 -14.15 -21.15
C CYS A 52 2.20 -15.21 -20.16
N ALA A 53 2.35 -16.51 -20.47
CA ALA A 53 1.97 -17.60 -19.56
C ALA A 53 2.91 -17.67 -18.34
N ARG A 54 4.23 -17.61 -18.56
CA ARG A 54 5.26 -17.64 -17.50
C ARG A 54 5.16 -16.49 -16.51
N SER A 55 4.75 -15.31 -16.96
CA SER A 55 4.58 -14.15 -16.08
C SER A 55 3.19 -14.07 -15.47
N LYS A 56 2.19 -14.81 -15.98
CA LYS A 56 0.93 -15.03 -15.25
C LYS A 56 1.20 -15.91 -14.04
N SER A 57 1.89 -17.04 -14.21
CA SER A 57 2.23 -17.93 -13.08
C SER A 57 3.03 -17.21 -12.00
N MET A 58 4.03 -16.41 -12.37
CA MET A 58 4.90 -15.71 -11.40
C MET A 58 4.14 -14.78 -10.42
N ILE A 59 3.12 -14.05 -10.88
CA ILE A 59 2.29 -13.23 -9.98
C ILE A 59 1.41 -14.06 -9.07
N PHE A 60 0.83 -15.13 -9.62
CA PHE A 60 0.03 -16.03 -8.82
C PHE A 60 0.90 -16.69 -7.74
N ASP A 61 2.15 -16.98 -8.05
CA ASP A 61 3.16 -17.50 -7.10
C ASP A 61 3.52 -16.44 -6.04
N ASP A 62 3.76 -15.18 -6.42
CA ASP A 62 4.06 -14.11 -5.46
C ASP A 62 2.88 -13.75 -4.56
N LEU A 63 1.66 -13.69 -5.12
CA LEU A 63 0.43 -13.53 -4.33
C LEU A 63 0.17 -14.75 -3.44
N ARG A 64 0.57 -15.93 -3.89
CA ARG A 64 0.51 -17.15 -3.08
C ARG A 64 1.50 -17.06 -1.92
N ASN A 65 2.72 -16.59 -2.16
CA ASN A 65 3.69 -16.29 -1.09
C ASN A 65 3.14 -15.26 -0.11
N PHE A 66 2.47 -14.21 -0.62
CA PHE A 66 1.82 -13.21 0.23
C PHE A 66 0.69 -13.82 1.08
N ARG A 67 -0.15 -14.65 0.46
CA ARG A 67 -1.22 -15.36 1.16
C ARG A 67 -0.67 -16.36 2.18
N ILE A 68 0.42 -17.04 1.84
CA ILE A 68 1.12 -17.95 2.75
C ILE A 68 1.66 -17.14 3.93
N SER A 69 2.30 -15.99 3.71
CA SER A 69 2.76 -15.09 4.77
C SER A 69 1.61 -14.63 5.68
N LEU A 70 0.47 -14.20 5.11
CA LEU A 70 -0.73 -13.91 5.89
C LEU A 70 -1.21 -15.12 6.70
N LYS A 71 -1.15 -16.32 6.12
CA LYS A 71 -1.57 -17.56 6.77
C LYS A 71 -0.63 -17.95 7.92
N TRP A 72 0.68 -17.75 7.76
CA TRP A 72 1.67 -17.88 8.83
C TRP A 72 1.45 -16.86 9.95
N CYS A 73 1.04 -15.64 9.62
CA CYS A 73 0.61 -14.65 10.59
C CYS A 73 -0.81 -14.91 11.14
N ALA A 74 -1.43 -16.06 10.88
CA ALA A 74 -2.80 -16.40 11.28
C ALA A 74 -3.87 -15.36 10.86
N LEU A 75 -3.68 -14.68 9.72
CA LEU A 75 -4.56 -13.65 9.16
C LEU A 75 -5.40 -14.17 7.97
N ASP A 76 -5.59 -15.49 7.86
CA ASP A 76 -6.28 -16.10 6.72
C ASP A 76 -7.80 -15.85 6.78
N HIS A 77 -8.29 -14.98 5.88
CA HIS A 77 -9.71 -14.65 5.75
C HIS A 77 -10.39 -15.37 4.56
N SER A 78 -9.76 -16.38 3.98
CA SER A 78 -10.26 -17.04 2.77
C SER A 78 -11.53 -17.89 2.98
N SER A 79 -11.68 -18.52 4.15
CA SER A 79 -12.84 -19.34 4.51
C SER A 79 -13.46 -18.87 5.83
N CYS A 80 -14.73 -19.21 6.09
CA CYS A 80 -15.39 -18.86 7.36
C CYS A 80 -14.66 -19.48 8.57
N ILE A 81 -14.14 -20.70 8.42
CA ILE A 81 -13.36 -21.38 9.46
C ILE A 81 -12.01 -20.68 9.67
N GLY A 82 -11.32 -20.30 8.57
CA GLY A 82 -10.07 -19.54 8.65
C GLY A 82 -10.25 -18.21 9.37
N LYS A 83 -11.37 -17.51 9.12
CA LYS A 83 -11.74 -16.30 9.86
C LYS A 83 -11.91 -16.58 11.35
N PHE A 84 -12.68 -17.59 11.73
CA PHE A 84 -12.86 -17.91 13.15
C PHE A 84 -11.51 -18.21 13.83
N ILE A 85 -10.67 -19.04 13.21
CA ILE A 85 -9.33 -19.35 13.71
C ILE A 85 -8.47 -18.08 13.81
N SER A 86 -8.50 -17.21 12.79
CA SER A 86 -7.75 -15.95 12.78
C SER A 86 -8.12 -15.04 13.94
N TYR A 87 -9.42 -14.91 14.25
CA TYR A 87 -9.90 -14.10 15.37
C TYR A 87 -9.53 -14.72 16.72
N VAL A 88 -9.64 -16.05 16.87
CA VAL A 88 -9.26 -16.75 18.11
C VAL A 88 -7.76 -16.60 18.37
N VAL A 89 -6.91 -16.84 17.36
CA VAL A 89 -5.46 -16.68 17.47
C VAL A 89 -5.09 -15.22 17.76
N PHE A 90 -5.77 -14.27 17.11
CA PHE A 90 -5.58 -12.85 17.36
C PHE A 90 -5.90 -12.47 18.81
N VAL A 91 -7.07 -12.87 19.33
CA VAL A 91 -7.47 -12.59 20.72
C VAL A 91 -6.51 -13.26 21.70
N PHE A 92 -6.09 -14.49 21.41
CA PHE A 92 -5.14 -15.21 22.25
C PHE A 92 -3.81 -14.45 22.37
N PHE A 93 -3.13 -14.16 21.26
CA PHE A 93 -1.83 -13.48 21.29
C PHE A 93 -1.90 -11.99 21.62
N THR A 94 -3.02 -11.31 21.39
CA THR A 94 -3.12 -9.85 21.58
C THR A 94 -3.76 -9.44 22.90
N ILE A 95 -4.61 -10.29 23.50
CA ILE A 95 -5.37 -9.95 24.71
C ILE A 95 -5.07 -10.93 25.84
N ILE A 96 -5.18 -12.24 25.57
CA ILE A 96 -5.05 -13.26 26.62
C ILE A 96 -3.61 -13.34 27.13
N ILE A 97 -2.62 -13.50 26.25
CA ILE A 97 -1.21 -13.58 26.68
C ILE A 97 -0.73 -12.33 27.47
N PRO A 98 -0.91 -11.08 27.00
CA PRO A 98 -0.49 -9.92 27.80
C PRO A 98 -1.20 -9.84 29.15
N PHE A 99 -2.50 -10.17 29.18
CA PHE A 99 -3.27 -10.21 30.42
C PHE A 99 -2.73 -11.26 31.40
N LEU A 100 -2.44 -12.48 30.92
CA LEU A 100 -1.83 -13.53 31.72
C LEU A 100 -0.43 -13.11 32.21
N THR A 101 0.40 -12.51 31.36
CA THR A 101 1.71 -11.98 31.78
C THR A 101 1.57 -10.90 32.84
N SER A 102 0.57 -10.02 32.77
CA SER A 102 0.32 -9.01 33.80
C SER A 102 -0.13 -9.60 35.15
N ILE A 103 -0.66 -10.83 35.17
CA ILE A 103 -1.11 -11.51 36.39
C ILE A 103 0.00 -12.41 36.96
N PHE A 104 0.73 -13.12 36.09
CA PHE A 104 1.75 -14.08 36.51
C PHE A 104 3.10 -13.44 36.81
N VAL A 105 3.38 -12.24 36.30
CA VAL A 105 4.56 -11.46 36.71
C VAL A 105 4.21 -10.71 37.99
N GLU A 106 4.11 -11.46 39.08
CA GLU A 106 4.03 -10.95 40.45
C GLU A 106 5.44 -11.08 41.06
N ILE A 107 6.06 -9.96 41.42
CA ILE A 107 7.45 -9.90 41.90
C ILE A 107 7.48 -10.14 43.42
N PRO A 108 8.55 -10.76 43.98
CA PRO A 108 8.64 -11.09 45.40
C PRO A 108 8.46 -9.86 46.31
N ALA A 109 7.91 -10.09 47.51
CA ALA A 109 7.56 -9.08 48.52
C ALA A 109 8.74 -8.26 49.10
N THR A 110 9.92 -8.29 48.49
CA THR A 110 11.15 -7.64 48.94
C THR A 110 11.68 -6.55 48.00
N ALA A 111 11.02 -6.28 46.87
CA ALA A 111 11.40 -5.16 45.99
C ALA A 111 10.86 -3.82 46.54
N PRO A 112 11.66 -2.73 46.53
CA PRO A 112 11.23 -1.42 47.04
C PRO A 112 10.04 -0.88 46.25
N GLU A 113 9.17 -0.12 46.93
CA GLU A 113 7.84 0.39 46.52
C GLU A 113 7.79 1.31 45.26
N ASP A 114 8.80 1.32 44.39
CA ASP A 114 8.79 2.12 43.15
C ASP A 114 8.41 1.24 41.94
N ASP A 115 7.10 1.14 41.71
CA ASP A 115 6.35 0.20 40.88
C ASP A 115 6.86 -0.05 39.42
N PRO A 116 7.51 -1.22 39.14
CA PRO A 116 7.74 -1.72 37.77
C PRO A 116 6.44 -2.07 37.00
N ILE A 117 5.30 -2.08 37.71
CA ILE A 117 3.96 -2.40 37.22
C ILE A 117 3.46 -1.35 36.21
N SER A 118 3.87 -0.09 36.36
CA SER A 118 3.42 1.02 35.52
C SER A 118 3.99 0.96 34.09
N PHE A 119 5.29 0.67 33.96
CA PHE A 119 5.98 0.60 32.66
C PHE A 119 5.51 -0.58 31.82
N ASN A 120 5.40 -1.78 32.40
CA ASN A 120 4.97 -2.97 31.65
C ASN A 120 3.53 -2.80 31.13
N LYS A 121 2.61 -2.25 31.95
CA LYS A 121 1.25 -1.89 31.51
C LYS A 121 1.27 -0.83 30.40
N LEU A 122 2.15 0.18 30.52
CA LEU A 122 2.28 1.26 29.56
C LEU A 122 2.85 0.80 28.21
N VAL A 123 3.60 -0.31 28.16
CA VAL A 123 4.06 -0.93 26.89
C VAL A 123 2.99 -1.82 26.29
N GLN A 124 2.38 -2.68 27.11
CA GLN A 124 1.45 -3.70 26.64
C GLN A 124 0.16 -3.09 26.07
N ILE A 125 -0.35 -2.01 26.66
CA ILE A 125 -1.62 -1.38 26.22
C ILE A 125 -1.48 -0.77 24.81
N PRO A 126 -0.51 0.10 24.51
CA PRO A 126 -0.33 0.66 23.17
C PRO A 126 0.03 -0.38 22.12
N GLU A 127 0.88 -1.35 22.46
CA GLU A 127 1.25 -2.43 21.52
C GLU A 127 0.02 -3.25 21.12
N SER A 128 -0.80 -3.64 22.11
CA SER A 128 -2.05 -4.37 21.86
C SER A 128 -3.06 -3.51 21.12
N ALA A 129 -3.18 -2.23 21.47
CA ALA A 129 -4.06 -1.29 20.77
C ALA A 129 -3.67 -1.12 19.29
N LEU A 130 -2.38 -0.99 18.98
CA LEU A 130 -1.89 -0.93 17.60
C LEU A 130 -2.16 -2.23 16.84
N ALA A 131 -1.95 -3.38 17.48
CA ALA A 131 -2.28 -4.68 16.89
C ALA A 131 -3.79 -4.83 16.62
N ILE A 132 -4.66 -4.34 17.51
CA ILE A 132 -6.12 -4.30 17.31
C ILE A 132 -6.50 -3.40 16.14
N ILE A 133 -5.98 -2.17 16.09
CA ILE A 133 -6.27 -1.24 15.00
C ILE A 133 -5.79 -1.83 13.66
N ALA A 134 -4.60 -2.44 13.64
CA ALA A 134 -4.04 -3.10 12.48
C ALA A 134 -4.86 -4.34 12.06
N PHE A 135 -5.25 -5.21 12.99
CA PHE A 135 -6.04 -6.40 12.69
C PHE A 135 -7.43 -6.05 12.17
N VAL A 136 -8.12 -5.11 12.82
CA VAL A 136 -9.46 -4.66 12.39
C VAL A 136 -9.39 -4.06 11.00
N THR A 137 -8.39 -3.22 10.73
CA THR A 137 -8.23 -2.60 9.41
C THR A 137 -7.93 -3.65 8.35
N LEU A 138 -6.99 -4.56 8.59
CA LEU A 138 -6.66 -5.64 7.68
C LEU A 138 -7.83 -6.60 7.43
N SER A 139 -8.53 -7.02 8.49
CA SER A 139 -9.71 -7.88 8.40
C SER A 139 -10.82 -7.22 7.58
N SER A 140 -11.07 -5.92 7.81
CA SER A 140 -12.06 -5.16 7.06
C SER A 140 -11.74 -5.10 5.57
N PHE A 141 -10.45 -5.00 5.21
CA PHE A 141 -10.00 -4.94 3.82
C PHE A 141 -10.11 -6.29 3.13
N LEU A 142 -9.65 -7.35 3.80
CA LEU A 142 -9.74 -8.71 3.28
C LEU A 142 -11.20 -9.13 3.09
N ARG A 143 -12.10 -8.72 3.99
CA ARG A 143 -13.55 -9.00 3.89
C ARG A 143 -14.24 -8.24 2.75
N ARG A 144 -13.91 -6.96 2.55
CA ARG A 144 -14.64 -6.10 1.58
C ARG A 144 -14.12 -6.19 0.15
N TYR A 145 -12.81 -6.36 -0.04
CA TYR A 145 -12.17 -6.24 -1.36
C TYR A 145 -11.39 -7.50 -1.77
N GLY A 146 -11.01 -8.34 -0.81
CA GLY A 146 -10.06 -9.42 -1.07
C GLY A 146 -8.66 -8.90 -1.42
N LEU A 147 -7.66 -9.78 -1.35
CA LEU A 147 -6.25 -9.39 -1.47
C LEU A 147 -5.93 -8.77 -2.85
N ARG A 148 -6.49 -9.33 -3.91
CA ARG A 148 -6.22 -8.92 -5.29
C ARG A 148 -6.73 -7.51 -5.59
N GLN A 149 -7.96 -7.23 -5.17
CA GLN A 149 -8.59 -5.92 -5.37
C GLN A 149 -8.03 -4.88 -4.40
N LEU A 150 -7.54 -5.30 -3.21
CA LEU A 150 -6.85 -4.42 -2.27
C LEU A 150 -5.57 -3.85 -2.88
N LEU A 151 -4.77 -4.68 -3.55
CA LEU A 151 -3.57 -4.24 -4.26
C LEU A 151 -3.87 -3.73 -5.69
N PHE A 152 -5.15 -3.55 -6.04
CA PHE A 152 -5.63 -3.07 -7.34
C PHE A 152 -5.12 -3.88 -8.55
N LEU A 153 -4.89 -5.18 -8.38
CA LEU A 153 -4.31 -6.03 -9.40
C LEU A 153 -5.26 -6.33 -10.56
N ASP A 154 -6.57 -6.20 -10.33
CA ASP A 154 -7.59 -6.41 -11.36
C ASP A 154 -7.47 -5.40 -12.51
N ALA A 155 -7.06 -4.17 -12.19
CA ALA A 155 -6.90 -3.10 -13.18
C ALA A 155 -5.65 -3.24 -14.05
N PHE A 156 -4.73 -4.17 -13.74
CA PHE A 156 -3.47 -4.39 -14.48
C PHE A 156 -3.49 -5.67 -15.32
N GLN A 157 -4.59 -6.43 -15.30
CA GLN A 157 -4.67 -7.70 -16.02
C GLN A 157 -4.64 -7.51 -17.55
N GLU A 158 -4.93 -6.30 -18.03
CA GLU A 158 -4.95 -5.89 -19.43
C GLU A 158 -3.65 -5.18 -19.88
N ASP A 159 -2.73 -4.88 -18.95
CA ASP A 159 -1.53 -4.08 -19.21
C ASP A 159 -0.28 -4.90 -19.61
N THR A 160 0.65 -4.20 -20.27
CA THR A 160 1.93 -4.73 -20.77
C THR A 160 2.77 -5.49 -19.72
N THR A 161 3.51 -6.52 -20.19
CA THR A 161 4.40 -7.38 -19.38
C THR A 161 5.40 -6.62 -18.51
N TYR A 162 5.75 -5.38 -18.89
CA TYR A 162 6.63 -4.49 -18.16
C TYR A 162 6.05 -4.02 -16.82
N VAL A 163 4.80 -3.52 -16.82
CA VAL A 163 4.11 -3.03 -15.59
C VAL A 163 4.01 -4.15 -14.55
N ARG A 164 3.80 -5.35 -15.06
CA ARG A 164 3.64 -6.57 -14.29
C ARG A 164 4.90 -7.01 -13.54
N ARG A 165 6.05 -6.96 -14.22
CA ARG A 165 7.35 -7.27 -13.60
C ARG A 165 7.73 -6.23 -12.55
N TRP A 166 7.39 -4.97 -12.77
CA TRP A 166 7.62 -3.92 -11.79
C TRP A 166 6.78 -4.13 -10.52
N TYR A 167 5.52 -4.55 -10.67
CA TYR A 167 4.66 -4.89 -9.54
C TYR A 167 5.26 -5.98 -8.64
N THR A 168 5.70 -7.09 -9.24
CA THR A 168 6.29 -8.21 -8.48
C THR A 168 7.55 -7.78 -7.74
N GLN A 169 8.36 -6.92 -8.36
CA GLN A 169 9.54 -6.35 -7.72
C GLN A 169 9.19 -5.49 -6.50
N GLU A 170 8.15 -4.64 -6.59
CA GLU A 170 7.77 -3.79 -5.46
C GLU A 170 7.13 -4.60 -4.32
N LEU A 171 6.43 -5.70 -4.64
CA LEU A 171 5.87 -6.63 -3.66
C LEU A 171 6.99 -7.40 -2.91
N ASP A 172 8.00 -7.93 -3.62
CA ASP A 172 9.17 -8.55 -2.98
C ASP A 172 9.91 -7.54 -2.08
N LYS A 173 10.10 -6.32 -2.58
CA LYS A 173 10.73 -5.24 -1.83
C LYS A 173 9.96 -4.91 -0.56
N ALA A 174 8.63 -4.89 -0.60
CA ALA A 174 7.76 -4.68 0.56
C ALA A 174 7.98 -5.77 1.63
N PHE A 175 8.04 -7.04 1.25
CA PHE A 175 8.38 -8.12 2.18
C PHE A 175 9.76 -7.98 2.76
N ARG A 176 10.74 -7.59 1.96
CA ARG A 176 12.09 -7.34 2.44
C ARG A 176 12.13 -6.23 3.49
N TYR A 177 11.33 -5.17 3.32
CA TYR A 177 11.17 -4.15 4.36
C TYR A 177 10.53 -4.70 5.63
N LEU A 178 9.53 -5.58 5.53
CA LEU A 178 8.94 -6.24 6.70
C LEU A 178 10.00 -7.06 7.44
N THR A 179 10.76 -7.89 6.72
CA THR A 179 11.86 -8.68 7.30
C THR A 179 12.93 -7.79 7.92
N TYR A 180 13.35 -6.72 7.24
CA TYR A 180 14.35 -5.79 7.78
C TYR A 180 13.88 -4.99 8.99
N LEU A 181 12.57 -4.86 9.22
CA LEU A 181 12.05 -4.23 10.44
C LEU A 181 11.84 -5.25 11.58
N VAL A 182 11.32 -6.43 11.27
CA VAL A 182 11.02 -7.47 12.26
C VAL A 182 12.29 -8.16 12.75
N LEU A 183 13.27 -8.44 11.88
CA LEU A 183 14.46 -9.21 12.25
C LEU A 183 15.36 -8.51 13.29
N PRO A 184 15.77 -7.24 13.12
CA PRO A 184 16.60 -6.58 14.12
C PRO A 184 15.84 -6.36 15.44
N SER A 185 14.55 -6.05 15.36
CA SER A 185 13.74 -5.83 16.56
C SER A 185 13.52 -7.12 17.34
N LEU A 186 13.32 -8.25 16.65
CA LEU A 186 13.27 -9.58 17.25
C LEU A 186 14.55 -9.90 18.00
N PHE A 187 15.71 -9.61 17.42
CA PHE A 187 17.00 -9.88 18.07
C PHE A 187 17.19 -9.05 19.34
N LEU A 188 16.82 -7.76 19.29
CA LEU A 188 16.86 -6.87 20.45
C LEU A 188 15.91 -7.33 21.57
N GLU A 189 14.67 -7.65 21.21
CA GLU A 189 13.66 -8.14 22.17
C GLU A 189 14.09 -9.48 22.77
N LEU A 190 14.61 -10.41 21.95
CA LEU A 190 15.10 -11.70 22.39
C LEU A 190 16.24 -11.53 23.41
N ALA A 191 17.23 -10.70 23.10
CA ALA A 191 18.34 -10.43 24.01
C ALA A 191 17.84 -9.81 25.32
N HIS A 192 16.93 -8.84 25.23
CA HIS A 192 16.36 -8.19 26.41
C HIS A 192 15.59 -9.18 27.31
N LYS A 193 14.71 -10.01 26.72
CA LYS A 193 13.97 -11.03 27.47
C LYS A 193 14.87 -12.12 28.05
N ILE A 194 15.93 -12.54 27.35
CA ILE A 194 16.89 -13.50 27.89
C ILE A 194 17.51 -12.94 29.17
N ILE A 195 17.94 -11.68 29.15
CA ILE A 195 18.58 -11.09 30.34
C ILE A 195 17.55 -10.90 31.47
N PHE A 196 16.34 -10.42 31.15
CA PHE A 196 15.26 -10.28 32.13
C PHE A 196 14.90 -11.62 32.82
N PHE A 197 14.71 -12.69 32.06
CA PHE A 197 14.40 -14.01 32.60
C PHE A 197 15.58 -14.67 33.32
N SER A 198 16.82 -14.28 33.00
CA SER A 198 18.00 -14.74 33.75
C SER A 198 18.16 -14.05 35.11
N ALA A 199 17.54 -12.89 35.31
CA ALA A 199 17.65 -12.10 36.53
C ALA A 199 16.47 -12.28 37.50
N VAL A 200 15.35 -12.87 37.05
CA VAL A 200 14.10 -12.97 37.82
C VAL A 200 13.77 -14.44 38.11
N GLU A 201 13.51 -14.76 39.38
CA GLU A 201 12.93 -16.06 39.77
C GLU A 201 11.43 -16.08 39.48
N ILE A 202 11.00 -16.95 38.56
CA ILE A 202 9.60 -17.04 38.13
C ILE A 202 8.89 -18.09 38.97
N SER A 203 7.97 -17.64 39.83
CA SER A 203 7.08 -18.52 40.59
C SER A 203 5.78 -18.76 39.81
N ALA A 204 5.86 -19.50 38.70
CA ALA A 204 4.65 -19.96 38.00
C ALA A 204 4.29 -21.37 38.50
N PRO A 205 3.15 -21.55 39.20
CA PRO A 205 2.69 -22.88 39.54
C PRO A 205 2.26 -23.57 38.23
N TYR A 206 2.85 -24.71 37.90
CA TYR A 206 2.50 -25.62 36.79
C TYR A 206 3.07 -25.36 35.38
N ILE A 207 3.65 -24.20 35.05
CA ILE A 207 4.22 -23.95 33.70
C ILE A 207 5.72 -23.69 33.77
N SER A 208 6.50 -24.38 32.94
CA SER A 208 7.95 -24.15 32.84
C SER A 208 8.24 -22.70 32.41
N PRO A 209 9.22 -22.02 33.04
CA PRO A 209 9.58 -20.63 32.70
C PRO A 209 9.99 -20.47 31.23
N PHE A 210 10.54 -21.53 30.62
CA PHE A 210 10.85 -21.56 29.20
C PHE A 210 9.61 -21.42 28.31
N ILE A 211 8.50 -22.07 28.68
CA ILE A 211 7.25 -22.00 27.92
C ILE A 211 6.65 -20.59 28.01
N VAL A 212 6.68 -19.97 29.19
CA VAL A 212 6.22 -18.59 29.39
C VAL A 212 7.05 -17.61 28.56
N PHE A 213 8.39 -17.76 28.58
CA PHE A 213 9.31 -16.97 27.77
C PHE A 213 8.99 -17.06 26.26
N VAL A 214 8.85 -18.28 25.72
CA VAL A 214 8.51 -18.49 24.31
C VAL A 214 7.15 -17.87 23.97
N LEU A 215 6.15 -18.01 24.85
CA LEU A 215 4.81 -17.50 24.63
C LEU A 215 4.76 -15.97 24.61
N VAL A 216 5.51 -15.32 25.51
CA VAL A 216 5.67 -13.85 25.55
C VAL A 216 6.35 -13.35 24.28
N LEU A 217 7.44 -13.99 23.86
CA LEU A 217 8.15 -13.61 22.63
C LEU A 217 7.27 -13.79 21.38
N VAL A 218 6.63 -14.95 21.22
CA VAL A 218 5.75 -15.20 20.07
C VAL A 218 4.58 -14.22 20.04
N SER A 219 4.02 -13.89 21.21
CA SER A 219 2.95 -12.89 21.34
C SER A 219 3.42 -11.49 20.90
N TRP A 220 4.60 -11.05 21.34
CA TRP A 220 5.21 -9.80 20.92
C TRP A 220 5.48 -9.76 19.41
N VAL A 221 6.08 -10.82 18.86
CA VAL A 221 6.34 -10.95 17.41
C VAL A 221 5.04 -10.87 16.62
N TYR A 222 3.99 -11.51 17.12
CA TYR A 222 2.68 -11.49 16.48
C TYR A 222 2.10 -10.08 16.46
N ARG A 223 2.02 -9.39 17.60
CA ARG A 223 1.43 -8.03 17.70
C ARG A 223 2.20 -7.03 16.84
N THR A 224 3.52 -7.01 16.99
CA THR A 224 4.42 -6.16 16.23
C THR A 224 4.38 -6.48 14.74
N GLY A 225 4.38 -7.76 14.38
CA GLY A 225 4.29 -8.23 13.00
C GLY A 225 3.00 -7.82 12.30
N VAL A 226 1.84 -7.93 12.98
CA VAL A 226 0.55 -7.51 12.43
C VAL A 226 0.53 -6.00 12.17
N PHE A 227 1.03 -5.19 13.10
CA PHE A 227 1.15 -3.74 12.92
C PHE A 227 2.07 -3.37 11.75
N LEU A 228 3.28 -3.94 11.70
CA LEU A 228 4.24 -3.66 10.64
C LEU A 228 3.75 -4.12 9.27
N LEU A 229 3.03 -5.24 9.21
CA LEU A 229 2.42 -5.75 7.99
C LEU A 229 1.44 -4.73 7.40
N VAL A 230 0.56 -4.12 8.21
CA VAL A 230 -0.37 -3.10 7.71
C VAL A 230 0.36 -1.82 7.29
N CYS A 231 1.42 -1.43 8.02
CA CYS A 231 2.28 -0.32 7.61
C CYS A 231 2.91 -0.56 6.22
N VAL A 232 3.46 -1.75 6.01
CA VAL A 232 4.07 -2.17 4.75
C VAL A 232 3.02 -2.28 3.63
N LEU A 233 1.82 -2.79 3.93
CA LEU A 233 0.71 -2.83 2.97
C LEU A 233 0.28 -1.43 2.53
N PHE A 234 0.22 -0.48 3.47
CA PHE A 234 -0.08 0.91 3.15
C PHE A 234 1.01 1.51 2.24
N LYS A 235 2.29 1.31 2.58
CA LYS A 235 3.43 1.72 1.76
C LYS A 235 3.39 1.10 0.36
N LEU A 236 3.16 -0.21 0.27
CA LEU A 236 3.07 -0.93 -0.99
C LEU A 236 1.93 -0.36 -1.83
N THR A 237 0.74 -0.20 -1.23
CA THR A 237 -0.40 0.41 -1.91
C THR A 237 -0.03 1.80 -2.42
N CYS A 238 0.73 2.57 -1.66
CA CYS A 238 1.23 3.89 -2.07
C CYS A 238 2.18 3.83 -3.29
N GLU A 239 3.22 2.99 -3.25
CA GLU A 239 4.17 2.86 -4.39
C GLU A 239 3.48 2.29 -5.64
N LEU A 240 2.43 1.47 -5.49
CA LEU A 240 1.60 1.04 -6.61
C LEU A 240 0.80 2.17 -7.25
N GLN A 241 0.34 3.15 -6.46
CA GLN A 241 -0.35 4.32 -7.01
C GLN A 241 0.62 5.26 -7.75
N LYS A 242 1.89 5.30 -7.35
CA LYS A 242 2.94 6.04 -8.06
C LYS A 242 3.11 5.58 -9.51
N LEU A 243 2.97 4.28 -9.79
CA LEU A 243 2.99 3.78 -11.17
C LEU A 243 1.86 4.36 -12.03
N ARG A 244 0.67 4.55 -11.47
CA ARG A 244 -0.46 5.12 -12.21
C ARG A 244 -0.19 6.57 -12.58
N PHE A 245 0.46 7.31 -11.68
CA PHE A 245 0.91 8.66 -11.98
C PHE A 245 1.95 8.69 -13.10
N GLU A 246 2.86 7.72 -13.15
CA GLU A 246 3.81 7.59 -14.26
C GLU A 246 3.11 7.27 -15.60
N GLY A 247 2.01 6.50 -15.57
CA GLY A 247 1.15 6.28 -16.74
C GLY A 247 0.56 7.59 -17.28
N VAL A 248 0.03 8.44 -16.40
CA VAL A 248 -0.47 9.78 -16.78
C VAL A 248 0.67 10.70 -17.23
N HIS A 249 1.85 10.58 -16.62
CA HIS A 249 3.03 11.33 -17.04
C HIS A 249 3.36 11.07 -18.52
N LYS A 250 3.37 9.80 -18.93
CA LYS A 250 3.57 9.41 -20.34
C LYS A 250 2.47 9.94 -21.27
N LEU A 251 1.23 10.08 -20.79
CA LEU A 251 0.15 10.69 -21.57
C LEU A 251 0.37 12.20 -21.82
N PHE A 252 1.08 12.90 -20.93
CA PHE A 252 1.51 14.28 -21.17
C PHE A 252 2.72 14.36 -22.11
N GLU A 253 3.63 13.39 -22.11
CA GLU A 253 4.78 13.35 -23.01
C GLU A 253 4.39 12.99 -24.46
N GLY A 254 3.39 12.12 -24.64
CA GLY A 254 2.80 11.83 -25.94
C GLY A 254 1.96 13.02 -26.44
N CYS A 255 2.56 13.91 -27.25
CA CYS A 255 1.97 15.15 -27.78
C CYS A 255 0.62 15.04 -28.56
N GLY A 256 -0.05 13.89 -28.60
CA GLY A 256 -1.33 13.66 -29.29
C GLY A 256 -2.55 13.43 -28.40
N SER A 257 -2.40 13.43 -27.07
CA SER A 257 -3.49 13.10 -26.15
C SER A 257 -4.46 14.27 -25.93
N GLU A 258 -5.77 14.05 -26.12
CA GLU A 258 -6.81 15.04 -25.87
C GLU A 258 -6.87 15.41 -24.38
N ALA A 259 -6.96 16.72 -24.08
CA ALA A 259 -7.01 17.23 -22.71
C ALA A 259 -8.12 16.59 -21.85
N GLY A 260 -9.27 16.27 -22.46
CA GLY A 260 -10.38 15.60 -21.80
C GLY A 260 -10.05 14.17 -21.35
N MET A 261 -9.26 13.43 -22.14
CA MET A 261 -8.81 12.09 -21.78
C MET A 261 -7.84 12.15 -20.59
N ILE A 262 -6.88 13.08 -20.62
CA ILE A 262 -5.93 13.31 -19.53
C ILE A 262 -6.68 13.67 -18.23
N PHE A 263 -7.67 14.55 -18.32
CA PHE A 263 -8.51 14.94 -17.18
C PHE A 263 -9.28 13.76 -16.59
N LYS A 264 -9.94 12.96 -17.44
CA LYS A 264 -10.72 11.80 -17.02
C LYS A 264 -9.84 10.76 -16.32
N GLU A 265 -8.63 10.53 -16.83
CA GLU A 265 -7.69 9.59 -16.23
C GLU A 265 -7.13 10.13 -14.91
N HIS A 266 -6.77 11.41 -14.83
CA HIS A 266 -6.37 12.04 -13.59
C HIS A 266 -7.48 11.98 -12.51
N LEU A 267 -8.74 12.19 -12.88
CA LEU A 267 -9.88 12.03 -11.97
C LEU A 267 -10.06 10.58 -11.49
N ARG A 268 -9.88 9.61 -12.38
CA ARG A 268 -9.95 8.18 -12.04
C ARG A 268 -8.89 7.82 -11.01
N ILE A 269 -7.65 8.26 -11.20
CA ILE A 269 -6.54 8.03 -10.26
C ILE A 269 -6.83 8.71 -8.92
N ARG A 270 -7.25 9.98 -8.94
CA ARG A 270 -7.59 10.71 -7.72
C ARG A 270 -8.72 10.04 -6.94
N ARG A 271 -9.75 9.53 -7.63
CA ARG A 271 -10.84 8.77 -7.00
C ARG A 271 -10.33 7.46 -6.39
N GLN A 272 -9.45 6.73 -7.06
CA GLN A 272 -8.86 5.50 -6.53
C GLN A 272 -7.96 5.76 -5.31
N LEU A 273 -7.14 6.82 -5.34
CA LEU A 273 -6.35 7.28 -4.20
C LEU A 273 -7.23 7.72 -3.03
N TRP A 274 -8.31 8.44 -3.31
CA TRP A 274 -9.26 8.86 -2.29
C TRP A 274 -9.91 7.66 -1.61
N VAL A 275 -10.36 6.67 -2.38
CA VAL A 275 -10.91 5.41 -1.84
C VAL A 275 -9.85 4.69 -1.00
N THR A 276 -8.60 4.64 -1.47
CA THR A 276 -7.49 3.99 -0.75
C THR A 276 -7.16 4.71 0.55
N SER A 277 -6.95 6.02 0.51
CA SER A 277 -6.71 6.86 1.70
C SER A 277 -7.86 6.71 2.70
N HIS A 278 -9.11 6.74 2.22
CA HIS A 278 -10.29 6.57 3.06
C HIS A 278 -10.32 5.22 3.77
N ARG A 279 -9.84 4.16 3.12
CA ARG A 279 -9.71 2.83 3.74
C ARG A 279 -8.70 2.85 4.89
N TYR A 280 -7.52 3.43 4.68
CA TYR A 280 -6.45 3.47 5.68
C TYR A 280 -6.54 4.63 6.69
N ARG A 281 -7.51 5.55 6.56
CA ARG A 281 -7.61 6.73 7.43
C ARG A 281 -7.72 6.38 8.91
N PHE A 282 -8.53 5.35 9.22
CA PHE A 282 -8.73 4.91 10.60
C PHE A 282 -7.43 4.31 11.16
N PHE A 283 -6.72 3.55 10.33
CA PHE A 283 -5.40 3.02 10.66
C PHE A 283 -4.40 4.14 10.96
N ILE A 284 -4.21 5.08 10.02
CA ILE A 284 -3.22 6.16 10.15
C ILE A 284 -3.51 7.01 11.40
N VAL A 285 -4.76 7.45 11.58
CA VAL A 285 -5.14 8.29 12.73
C VAL A 285 -5.01 7.50 14.04
N GLY A 286 -5.46 6.25 14.07
CA GLY A 286 -5.33 5.39 15.24
C GLY A 286 -3.87 5.13 15.62
N CYS A 287 -2.99 4.93 14.64
CA CYS A 287 -1.55 4.77 14.87
C CYS A 287 -0.90 6.04 15.41
N VAL A 288 -1.17 7.21 14.78
CA VAL A 288 -0.70 8.50 15.30
C VAL A 288 -1.12 8.67 16.74
N PHE A 289 -2.42 8.55 17.01
CA PHE A 289 -2.97 8.74 18.35
C PHE A 289 -2.35 7.79 19.38
N THR A 290 -2.26 6.50 19.06
CA THR A 290 -1.74 5.49 19.99
C THR A 290 -0.26 5.70 20.27
N ILE A 291 0.53 6.04 19.24
CA ILE A 291 1.98 6.31 19.37
C ILE A 291 2.20 7.60 20.17
N THR A 292 1.47 8.69 19.88
CA THR A 292 1.60 9.93 20.64
C THR A 292 1.23 9.73 22.11
N VAL A 293 0.14 9.01 22.40
CA VAL A 293 -0.28 8.72 23.78
C VAL A 293 0.75 7.85 24.49
N SER A 294 1.32 6.84 23.82
CA SER A 294 2.32 5.96 24.42
C SER A 294 3.63 6.69 24.70
N GLN A 295 4.09 7.54 23.78
CA GLN A 295 5.29 8.34 23.95
C GLN A 295 5.13 9.42 25.02
N LEU A 296 3.98 10.11 25.05
CA LEU A 296 3.67 11.08 26.11
C LEU A 296 3.54 10.40 27.47
N GLY A 297 2.88 9.24 27.54
CA GLY A 297 2.80 8.45 28.76
C GLY A 297 4.18 8.05 29.28
N SER A 298 5.06 7.61 28.37
CA SER A 298 6.43 7.21 28.71
C SER A 298 7.24 8.39 29.20
N LEU A 299 7.08 9.56 28.56
CA LEU A 299 7.70 10.81 28.98
C LEU A 299 7.25 11.19 30.39
N LEU A 300 5.94 11.22 30.66
CA LEU A 300 5.39 11.60 31.96
C LEU A 300 5.86 10.65 33.06
N LEU A 301 5.89 9.34 32.79
CA LEU A 301 6.35 8.35 33.75
C LEU A 301 7.85 8.53 34.05
N VAL A 302 8.66 8.82 33.03
CA VAL A 302 10.08 9.13 33.20
C VAL A 302 10.30 10.41 34.02
N LEU A 303 9.46 11.44 33.84
CA LEU A 303 9.49 12.68 34.61
C LEU A 303 9.05 12.49 36.08
N ALA A 304 8.05 11.63 36.32
CA ALA A 304 7.45 11.46 37.64
C ALA A 304 8.33 10.64 38.60
N SER A 305 9.02 9.62 38.08
CA SER A 305 9.91 8.77 38.88
C SER A 305 11.19 9.51 39.27
N LYS A 306 11.49 9.56 40.57
CA LYS A 306 12.63 10.27 41.17
C LYS A 306 13.90 9.42 41.30
N SER A 307 13.82 8.12 41.02
CA SER A 307 14.92 7.14 41.15
C SER A 307 15.68 6.91 39.84
N ASP A 308 16.97 6.56 39.97
CA ASP A 308 17.84 6.09 38.89
C ASP A 308 17.25 4.84 38.24
N LYS A 309 16.99 4.91 36.93
CA LYS A 309 16.34 3.85 36.18
C LYS A 309 17.39 3.03 35.46
N THR A 310 17.46 1.75 35.77
CA THR A 310 18.32 0.82 35.03
C THR A 310 17.72 0.50 33.65
N PHE A 311 18.59 0.34 32.65
CA PHE A 311 18.26 -0.08 31.28
C PHE A 311 17.37 -1.33 31.21
N PHE A 312 17.39 -2.17 32.25
CA PHE A 312 16.59 -3.38 32.38
C PHE A 312 15.09 -3.15 32.50
N ASN A 313 14.63 -2.09 33.17
CA ASN A 313 13.19 -1.86 33.36
C ASN A 313 12.57 -1.02 32.23
N SER A 314 13.36 -0.19 31.55
CA SER A 314 12.88 0.69 30.47
C SER A 314 13.14 0.14 29.06
N GLY A 315 13.86 -0.98 28.92
CA GLY A 315 14.26 -1.54 27.63
C GLY A 315 13.08 -1.93 26.73
N ASP A 316 12.06 -2.61 27.29
CA ASP A 316 10.83 -2.98 26.57
C ASP A 316 10.12 -1.76 25.95
N VAL A 317 10.01 -0.66 26.70
CA VAL A 317 9.39 0.59 26.23
C VAL A 317 10.14 1.16 25.04
N LEU A 318 11.48 1.15 25.13
CA LEU A 318 12.36 1.71 24.11
C LEU A 318 12.31 0.88 22.82
N ILE A 319 12.45 -0.45 22.92
CA ILE A 319 12.40 -1.37 21.77
C ILE A 319 11.04 -1.24 21.09
N CYS A 320 9.95 -1.29 21.86
CA CYS A 320 8.60 -1.17 21.32
C CYS A 320 8.38 0.19 20.61
N SER A 321 8.76 1.30 21.25
CA SER A 321 8.64 2.64 20.68
C SER A 321 9.45 2.81 19.40
N ALA A 322 10.68 2.29 19.36
CA ALA A 322 11.52 2.33 18.17
C ALA A 322 10.90 1.57 16.99
N VAL A 323 10.36 0.37 17.25
CA VAL A 323 9.70 -0.43 16.21
C VAL A 323 8.42 0.23 15.71
N GLN A 324 7.56 0.70 16.62
CA GLN A 324 6.33 1.42 16.28
C GLN A 324 6.63 2.66 15.42
N LEU A 325 7.62 3.44 15.83
CA LEU A 325 8.04 4.65 15.12
C LEU A 325 8.65 4.33 13.75
N SER A 326 9.38 3.23 13.60
CA SER A 326 9.91 2.79 12.31
C SER A 326 8.81 2.41 11.30
N GLY A 327 7.78 1.68 11.75
CA GLY A 327 6.61 1.34 10.92
C GLY A 327 5.78 2.57 10.55
N PHE A 328 5.58 3.47 11.51
CA PHE A 328 4.89 4.74 11.30
C PHE A 328 5.65 5.66 10.33
N PHE A 329 6.98 5.74 10.46
CA PHE A 329 7.83 6.50 9.54
C PHE A 329 7.73 5.99 8.10
N LEU A 330 7.68 4.68 7.89
CA LEU A 330 7.44 4.10 6.56
C LEU A 330 6.12 4.58 5.96
N CYS A 331 5.05 4.66 6.77
CA CYS A 331 3.75 5.16 6.32
C CYS A 331 3.82 6.65 5.94
N ILE A 332 4.40 7.47 6.82
CA ILE A 332 4.58 8.90 6.57
C ILE A 332 5.37 9.15 5.28
N LEU A 333 6.50 8.47 5.11
CA LEU A 333 7.38 8.68 3.96
C LEU A 333 6.68 8.29 2.65
N ALA A 334 5.92 7.20 2.65
CA ALA A 334 5.12 6.79 1.50
C ALA A 334 4.06 7.84 1.14
N ALA A 335 3.35 8.36 2.14
CA ALA A 335 2.35 9.41 1.94
C ALA A 335 2.97 10.71 1.42
N ALA A 336 4.07 11.16 2.02
CA ALA A 336 4.77 12.38 1.63
C ALA A 336 5.32 12.30 0.19
N ARG A 337 5.86 11.14 -0.21
CA ARG A 337 6.33 10.91 -1.59
C ARG A 337 5.20 11.03 -2.60
N ILE A 338 4.03 10.47 -2.31
CA ILE A 338 2.87 10.60 -3.20
C ILE A 338 2.40 12.04 -3.28
N THR A 339 2.23 12.72 -2.14
CA THR A 339 1.78 14.12 -2.13
C THR A 339 2.72 15.00 -2.95
N HIS A 340 4.04 14.82 -2.81
CA HIS A 340 5.03 15.55 -3.61
C HIS A 340 4.91 15.26 -5.11
N ARG A 341 4.73 13.98 -5.49
CA ARG A 341 4.56 13.61 -6.90
C ARG A 341 3.26 14.14 -7.49
N ALA A 342 2.17 14.11 -6.74
CA ALA A 342 0.89 14.68 -7.15
C ALA A 342 0.99 16.20 -7.39
N GLN A 343 1.71 16.91 -6.52
CA GLN A 343 2.01 18.34 -6.71
C GLN A 343 2.84 18.60 -7.99
N GLY A 344 3.77 17.71 -8.32
CA GLY A 344 4.60 17.81 -9.54
C GLY A 344 3.82 17.74 -10.85
N ILE A 345 2.64 17.10 -10.89
CA ILE A 345 1.81 16.95 -12.10
C ILE A 345 1.42 18.32 -12.67
N VAL A 346 1.22 19.32 -11.82
CA VAL A 346 0.84 20.66 -12.26
C VAL A 346 1.95 21.30 -13.09
N ALA A 347 3.20 21.20 -12.66
CA ALA A 347 4.34 21.73 -13.39
C ALA A 347 4.55 21.02 -14.75
N ILE A 348 4.22 19.74 -14.81
CA ILE A 348 4.28 18.98 -16.06
C ILE A 348 3.13 19.41 -16.98
N ALA A 349 1.92 19.54 -16.47
CA ALA A 349 0.77 19.97 -17.24
C ALA A 349 0.94 21.39 -17.80
N THR A 350 1.53 22.32 -17.03
CA THR A 350 1.84 23.68 -17.53
C THR A 350 2.89 23.63 -18.63
N ARG A 351 3.96 22.83 -18.47
CA ARG A 351 4.98 22.64 -19.51
C ARG A 351 4.39 22.04 -20.78
N TRP A 352 3.56 21.00 -20.65
CA TRP A 352 2.84 20.41 -21.78
C TRP A 352 1.97 21.44 -22.50
N HIS A 353 1.17 22.22 -21.75
CA HIS A 353 0.34 23.27 -22.33
C HIS A 353 1.15 24.30 -23.11
N LEU A 354 2.29 24.73 -22.56
CA LEU A 354 3.22 25.64 -23.21
C LEU A 354 3.79 25.05 -24.50
N LEU A 355 4.28 23.81 -24.47
CA LEU A 355 4.87 23.15 -25.64
C LEU A 355 3.86 22.97 -26.77
N VAL A 356 2.65 22.51 -26.46
CA VAL A 356 1.60 22.33 -27.46
C VAL A 356 1.12 23.67 -28.02
N THR A 357 1.05 24.72 -27.18
CA THR A 357 0.72 26.08 -27.65
C THR A 357 1.79 26.63 -28.56
N LYS A 358 3.08 26.47 -28.22
CA LYS A 358 4.21 26.88 -29.05
C LYS A 358 4.21 26.18 -30.40
N ALA A 359 4.05 24.86 -30.42
CA ALA A 359 3.96 24.08 -31.65
C ALA A 359 2.79 24.53 -32.55
N SER A 360 1.64 24.86 -31.94
CA SER A 360 0.50 25.42 -32.68
C SER A 360 0.78 26.81 -33.26
N SER A 361 1.50 27.68 -32.55
CA SER A 361 1.88 29.00 -33.08
C SER A 361 2.93 28.94 -34.19
N GLU A 362 3.94 28.08 -34.09
CA GLU A 362 4.96 27.89 -35.14
C GLU A 362 4.35 27.31 -36.42
N SER A 363 3.41 26.37 -36.27
CA SER A 363 2.62 25.86 -37.40
C SER A 363 1.81 26.97 -38.10
N LYS A 364 1.19 27.89 -37.34
CA LYS A 364 0.48 29.05 -37.91
C LYS A 364 1.43 29.97 -38.68
N TYR A 365 2.62 30.26 -38.15
CA TYR A 365 3.60 31.11 -38.80
C TYR A 365 4.10 30.50 -40.12
N CYS A 366 4.42 29.19 -40.14
CA CYS A 366 4.79 28.49 -41.37
C CYS A 366 3.65 28.44 -42.39
N LYS A 367 2.40 28.20 -41.95
CA LYS A 367 1.24 28.15 -42.85
C LYS A 367 0.91 29.52 -43.44
N SER A 368 1.09 30.60 -42.66
CA SER A 368 0.97 31.98 -43.14
C SER A 368 2.04 32.30 -44.19
N ARG A 369 3.32 31.97 -43.92
CA ARG A 369 4.43 32.18 -44.86
C ARG A 369 4.24 31.40 -46.17
N LEU A 370 3.85 30.13 -46.10
CA LEU A 370 3.57 29.29 -47.27
C LEU A 370 2.35 29.77 -48.06
N SER A 371 1.40 30.46 -47.42
CA SER A 371 0.24 31.06 -48.11
C SER A 371 0.61 32.38 -48.78
N ASP A 372 1.46 33.20 -48.16
CA ASP A 372 1.96 34.46 -48.75
C ASP A 372 2.90 34.20 -49.95
N GLU A 373 3.70 33.13 -49.92
CA GLU A 373 4.62 32.77 -51.01
C GLU A 373 3.89 32.11 -52.21
N LEU A 374 2.69 31.54 -52.00
CA LEU A 374 1.81 31.04 -53.06
C LEU A 374 0.76 32.07 -53.55
N ALA A 375 0.61 33.20 -52.88
CA ALA A 375 -0.35 34.25 -53.25
C ALA A 375 0.22 35.27 -54.26
N SER A 376 1.44 35.04 -54.79
CA SER A 376 2.09 35.93 -55.77
C SER A 376 1.76 35.60 -57.23
N ASP A 377 0.83 34.68 -57.54
CA ASP A 377 0.38 34.50 -58.92
C ASP A 377 -1.08 34.08 -59.01
N SER A 378 -1.82 34.81 -59.84
CA SER A 378 -3.20 34.59 -60.31
C SER A 378 -4.38 35.17 -59.49
N ASP A 379 -4.94 36.20 -60.12
CA ASP A 379 -6.24 36.82 -59.94
C ASP A 379 -7.39 35.80 -60.11
N SER A 380 -8.22 35.55 -59.09
CA SER A 380 -9.66 35.22 -59.22
C SER A 380 -10.34 34.88 -57.89
N GLY A 381 -11.63 35.22 -57.81
CA GLY A 381 -12.44 35.33 -56.61
C GLY A 381 -12.70 34.06 -55.78
N HIS A 382 -12.99 34.34 -54.51
CA HIS A 382 -13.74 33.54 -53.53
C HIS A 382 -13.11 32.25 -52.97
N SER A 383 -12.43 32.36 -51.82
CA SER A 383 -12.42 31.31 -50.78
C SER A 383 -12.05 31.88 -49.39
N PHE A 384 -13.01 32.52 -48.72
CA PHE A 384 -12.86 33.02 -47.33
C PHE A 384 -13.56 32.13 -46.28
N ASN A 385 -13.64 30.81 -46.49
CA ASN A 385 -14.33 29.91 -45.54
C ASN A 385 -13.45 28.84 -44.86
N ILE A 386 -12.16 28.76 -45.20
CA ILE A 386 -11.24 27.77 -44.59
C ILE A 386 -10.56 28.32 -43.32
N HIS A 387 -10.46 29.64 -43.18
CA HIS A 387 -9.81 30.25 -42.01
C HIS A 387 -10.70 30.24 -40.76
N VAL A 388 -12.03 30.36 -40.92
CA VAL A 388 -12.98 30.46 -39.79
C VAL A 388 -13.36 29.09 -39.19
N SER A 389 -13.07 27.95 -39.81
CA SER A 389 -13.31 26.61 -39.21
C SER A 389 -12.10 26.03 -38.46
N VAL A 390 -10.89 26.42 -38.87
CA VAL A 390 -9.62 26.02 -38.23
C VAL A 390 -9.35 26.85 -36.96
N ILE A 391 -9.81 28.09 -36.89
CA ILE A 391 -9.66 28.96 -35.71
C ILE A 391 -10.51 28.51 -34.50
N PRO A 392 -11.82 28.19 -34.59
CA PRO A 392 -12.67 27.85 -33.44
C PRO A 392 -12.35 26.48 -32.85
N SER A 393 -11.96 25.50 -33.69
CA SER A 393 -11.48 24.19 -33.22
C SER A 393 -10.14 24.30 -32.48
N GLN A 394 -9.25 25.22 -32.87
CA GLN A 394 -8.01 25.47 -32.16
C GLN A 394 -8.17 26.34 -30.90
N LEU A 395 -9.07 27.33 -30.91
CA LEU A 395 -9.40 28.14 -29.73
C LEU A 395 -10.04 27.29 -28.64
N SER A 396 -10.97 26.42 -29.01
CA SER A 396 -11.61 25.47 -28.07
C SER A 396 -10.60 24.46 -27.50
N CYS A 397 -9.66 23.97 -28.31
CA CYS A 397 -8.57 23.11 -27.83
C CYS A 397 -7.65 23.85 -26.85
N PHE A 398 -7.27 25.11 -27.15
CA PHE A 398 -6.49 25.95 -26.25
C PHE A 398 -7.21 26.21 -24.92
N GLN A 399 -8.48 26.65 -24.97
CA GLN A 399 -9.31 26.90 -23.78
C GLN A 399 -9.48 25.64 -22.93
N THR A 400 -9.68 24.47 -23.57
CA THR A 400 -9.81 23.19 -22.87
C THR A 400 -8.50 22.84 -22.15
N ARG A 401 -7.34 22.97 -22.81
CA ARG A 401 -6.04 22.74 -22.15
C ARG A 401 -5.76 23.73 -21.02
N GLN A 402 -6.06 25.01 -21.23
CA GLN A 402 -5.92 26.03 -20.19
C GLN A 402 -6.82 25.71 -18.99
N SER A 403 -8.07 25.30 -19.22
CA SER A 403 -8.99 24.92 -18.15
C SER A 403 -8.48 23.70 -17.36
N LEU A 404 -7.86 22.72 -18.02
CA LEU A 404 -7.22 21.58 -17.38
C LEU A 404 -6.07 22.01 -16.49
N VAL A 405 -5.18 22.89 -16.99
CA VAL A 405 -4.05 23.42 -16.21
C VAL A 405 -4.56 24.21 -15.01
N THR A 406 -5.52 25.10 -15.20
CA THR A 406 -6.13 25.88 -14.12
C THR A 406 -6.82 24.97 -13.09
N TYR A 407 -7.51 23.92 -13.53
CA TYR A 407 -8.07 22.91 -12.63
C TYR A 407 -6.98 22.23 -11.81
N LEU A 408 -5.91 21.76 -12.44
CA LEU A 408 -4.80 21.09 -11.78
C LEU A 408 -4.10 22.01 -10.77
N GLN A 409 -3.90 23.29 -11.12
CA GLN A 409 -3.34 24.31 -10.24
C GLN A 409 -4.18 24.52 -8.97
N HIS A 410 -5.51 24.58 -9.10
CA HIS A 410 -6.40 24.75 -7.94
C HIS A 410 -6.62 23.45 -7.16
N ASN A 411 -6.26 22.31 -7.73
CA ASN A 411 -6.49 20.98 -7.16
C ASN A 411 -5.18 20.23 -6.85
N GLN A 412 -4.12 20.95 -6.45
CA GLN A 412 -2.79 20.42 -6.09
C GLN A 412 -2.75 19.49 -4.85
N ARG A 413 -3.90 19.16 -4.26
CA ARG A 413 -3.94 18.36 -3.03
C ARG A 413 -3.57 16.91 -3.31
N GLY A 414 -2.57 16.42 -2.57
CA GLY A 414 -2.17 15.02 -2.52
C GLY A 414 -3.14 14.17 -1.69
N ILE A 415 -2.62 13.22 -0.91
CA ILE A 415 -3.45 12.40 -0.02
C ILE A 415 -4.10 13.29 1.05
N THR A 416 -5.44 13.29 1.10
CA THR A 416 -6.21 13.99 2.13
C THR A 416 -6.77 13.00 3.15
N VAL A 417 -6.72 13.35 4.44
CA VAL A 417 -7.35 12.61 5.55
C VAL A 417 -8.35 13.55 6.23
N TYR A 418 -9.62 13.15 6.29
CA TYR A 418 -10.74 13.97 6.82
C TYR A 418 -10.83 15.40 6.24
N GLY A 419 -10.51 15.57 4.95
CA GLY A 419 -10.57 16.86 4.28
C GLY A 419 -9.32 17.74 4.48
N TYR A 420 -8.45 17.40 5.42
CA TYR A 420 -7.14 18.02 5.58
C TYR A 420 -6.13 17.42 4.59
N SER A 421 -5.39 18.27 3.88
CA SER A 421 -4.25 17.83 3.09
C SER A 421 -3.11 17.44 4.02
N LEU A 422 -2.65 16.19 3.91
CA LEU A 422 -1.42 15.77 4.57
C LEU A 422 -0.24 16.36 3.80
N ASP A 423 0.14 17.58 4.17
CA ASP A 423 1.28 18.24 3.59
C ASP A 423 2.58 17.59 4.08
N ARG A 424 3.57 17.56 3.19
CA ARG A 424 4.90 17.01 3.47
C ARG A 424 5.51 17.60 4.75
N ARG A 425 5.32 18.91 4.97
CA ARG A 425 5.84 19.58 6.19
C ARG A 425 5.15 19.05 7.43
N LEU A 426 3.81 19.00 7.47
CA LEU A 426 3.04 18.49 8.61
C LEU A 426 3.43 17.05 8.96
N LEU A 427 3.57 16.20 7.95
CA LEU A 427 3.99 14.82 8.11
C LEU A 427 5.42 14.71 8.69
N HIS A 428 6.37 15.50 8.19
CA HIS A 428 7.73 15.51 8.73
C HIS A 428 7.80 16.12 10.13
N THR A 429 7.03 17.17 10.42
CA THR A 429 7.01 17.77 11.76
C THR A 429 6.40 16.83 12.79
N LEU A 430 5.35 16.10 12.43
CA LEU A 430 4.75 15.08 13.29
C LEU A 430 5.79 13.99 13.60
N PHE A 431 6.47 13.47 12.59
CA PHE A 431 7.53 12.48 12.80
C PHE A 431 8.68 13.04 13.64
N ALA A 432 9.15 14.26 13.36
CA ALA A 432 10.24 14.88 14.10
C ALA A 432 9.87 15.06 15.57
N PHE A 433 8.63 15.47 15.86
CA PHE A 433 8.11 15.58 17.22
C PHE A 433 8.15 14.24 17.96
N GLU A 434 7.55 13.19 17.40
CA GLU A 434 7.55 11.84 18.00
C GLU A 434 8.99 11.29 18.15
N PHE A 435 9.83 11.46 17.14
CA PHE A 435 11.22 11.03 17.20
C PHE A 435 12.02 11.76 18.26
N SER A 436 11.82 13.07 18.42
CA SER A 436 12.43 13.87 19.48
C SER A 436 12.00 13.40 20.88
N LEU A 437 10.74 12.99 21.07
CA LEU A 437 10.28 12.42 22.34
C LEU A 437 11.02 11.12 22.68
N VAL A 438 11.13 10.21 21.71
CA VAL A 438 11.86 8.94 21.90
C VAL A 438 13.34 9.18 22.18
N LEU A 439 14.00 10.07 21.43
CA LEU A 439 15.40 10.41 21.66
C LEU A 439 15.63 11.07 23.02
N TRP A 440 14.72 11.91 23.47
CA TRP A 440 14.81 12.54 24.79
C TRP A 440 14.68 11.51 25.92
N ILE A 441 13.73 10.58 25.78
CA ILE A 441 13.57 9.46 26.72
C ILE A 441 14.86 8.62 26.74
N LEU A 442 15.38 8.28 25.56
CA LEU A 442 16.62 7.53 25.43
C LEU A 442 17.81 8.26 26.07
N SER A 443 17.94 9.58 25.87
CA SER A 443 19.05 10.34 26.46
C SER A 443 19.00 10.34 27.97
N ARG A 444 17.79 10.40 28.56
CA ARG A 444 17.62 10.26 30.01
C ARG A 444 18.04 8.87 30.46
N VAL A 445 17.56 7.81 29.82
CA VAL A 445 17.87 6.43 30.22
C VAL A 445 19.35 6.09 30.09
N VAL A 446 20.04 6.59 29.05
CA VAL A 446 21.47 6.33 28.81
C VAL A 446 22.37 7.18 29.71
N VAL A 447 22.03 8.43 30.00
CA VAL A 447 22.86 9.32 30.84
C VAL A 447 22.72 9.00 32.33
N LEU A 448 21.63 8.34 32.74
CA LEU A 448 21.35 7.93 34.12
C LEU A 448 21.69 6.45 34.40
N SER A 449 22.25 5.73 33.42
CA SER A 449 22.78 4.36 33.57
C SER A 449 24.30 4.38 33.55
#